data_AF-A0A1V3WXT7-F1
#
_entry.id   AF-A0A1V3WXT7-F1
#
_cell.length_a   1.000
_cell.length_b   1.000
_cell.length_c   1.000
_cell.angle_alpha   90.00
_cell.angle_beta   90.00
_cell.angle_gamma   90.00
#
_symmetry.space_group_name_H-M   'P 1'
#
loop_
_entity.id
_entity.type
_entity.pdbx_description
1 polymer ?
#
loop_
_entity_poly.entity_id
_entity_poly.type
_entity_poly.pdbx_seq_one_letter_code
_entity_poly.pdbx_strand_id
1 'polypeptide(L)'
;MLAKLAAPGACNPDDQTPVIDTTPDADAVDRDTRSQAQRNHDGLLAGLRGLLCSGDLGRHNGLPVSIVVTTTLKDLQAAAGKAHTGGGSLLPMSDLIRLASHANHYLALFDHGKALALYHSKRLACPAQRIMLFAKDRGCTKPGCDAPAYHSQVHHVRGWAATGRTDINDLTLACGIDNRLAEKGWRTRKNARGDTEWIPPAHLDRGQPRTNPYHHPERFLSDGDDAEPV
;
A
#
# COMPACT_ATOMS: atom_id res chain seq x y z
N MET A 1 23.71 8.91 15.84
CA MET A 1 23.07 9.12 14.52
C MET A 1 22.91 10.61 14.22
N LEU A 2 22.04 11.35 14.92
CA LEU A 2 21.77 12.77 14.62
C LEU A 2 22.99 13.69 14.80
N ALA A 3 23.91 13.38 15.72
CA ALA A 3 25.17 14.12 15.82
C ALA A 3 25.99 14.13 14.51
N LYS A 4 25.80 13.14 13.63
CA LYS A 4 26.39 13.10 12.27
C LYS A 4 25.44 13.70 11.24
N LEU A 5 24.22 13.16 11.14
CA LEU A 5 23.28 13.48 10.04
C LEU A 5 22.57 14.82 10.19
N ALA A 6 22.57 15.41 11.38
CA ALA A 6 21.99 16.72 11.68
C ALA A 6 23.07 17.76 12.05
N ALA A 7 24.34 17.47 11.72
CA ALA A 7 25.42 18.44 11.83
C ALA A 7 25.16 19.62 10.86
N PRO A 8 25.69 20.82 11.16
CA PRO A 8 25.64 21.94 10.20
C PRO A 8 26.18 21.51 8.83
N GLY A 9 25.47 21.86 7.75
CA GLY A 9 25.79 21.49 6.36
C GLY A 9 25.44 20.05 5.96
N ALA A 10 25.09 19.16 6.91
CA ALA A 10 24.71 17.78 6.62
C ALA A 10 23.25 17.65 6.20
N CYS A 11 22.97 16.77 5.24
CA CYS A 11 21.63 16.42 4.76
C CYS A 11 20.76 17.64 4.43
N ASN A 12 21.35 18.69 3.86
CA ASN A 12 20.61 19.91 3.49
C ASN A 12 19.76 19.67 2.24
N PRO A 13 18.41 19.73 2.34
CA PRO A 13 17.54 19.54 1.18
C PRO A 13 17.65 20.67 0.15
N ASP A 14 18.18 21.83 0.52
CA ASP A 14 18.37 22.98 -0.37
C ASP A 14 19.65 22.85 -1.22
N ASP A 15 20.54 21.92 -0.87
CA ASP A 15 21.73 21.61 -1.68
C ASP A 15 21.36 20.71 -2.86
N GLN A 16 21.94 21.01 -4.04
CA GLN A 16 21.76 20.18 -5.24
C GLN A 16 22.27 18.75 -5.01
N THR A 17 23.32 18.57 -4.22
CA THR A 17 23.85 17.27 -3.79
C THR A 17 24.06 17.30 -2.28
N PRO A 18 23.09 16.84 -1.48
CA PRO A 18 23.20 16.87 -0.03
C PRO A 18 24.37 16.01 0.49
N VAL A 19 25.12 16.53 1.46
CA VAL A 19 26.21 15.78 2.12
C VAL A 19 25.61 14.79 3.13
N ILE A 20 25.79 13.49 2.92
CA ILE A 20 25.18 12.44 3.77
C ILE A 20 26.25 11.59 4.46
N ASP A 21 27.18 11.03 3.69
CA ASP A 21 28.10 10.02 4.20
C ASP A 21 29.43 10.59 4.71
N THR A 22 29.78 11.79 4.26
CA THR A 22 31.04 12.49 4.57
C THR A 22 30.82 13.66 5.52
N THR A 23 31.92 14.21 6.02
CA THR A 23 31.89 15.46 6.81
C THR A 23 31.62 16.64 5.88
N PRO A 24 30.67 17.55 6.20
CA PRO A 24 30.46 18.78 5.45
C PRO A 24 31.72 19.66 5.45
N ASP A 25 31.99 20.34 4.33
CA ASP A 25 33.04 21.35 4.25
C ASP A 25 32.58 22.70 4.85
N ALA A 26 33.49 23.65 4.96
CA ALA A 26 33.21 24.96 5.55
C ALA A 26 32.09 25.70 4.79
N ASP A 27 32.09 25.62 3.46
CA ASP A 27 31.09 26.30 2.62
C ASP A 27 29.69 25.69 2.81
N ALA A 28 29.57 24.37 3.00
CA ALA A 28 28.29 23.73 3.33
C ALA A 28 27.80 24.12 4.73
N VAL A 29 28.71 24.25 5.70
CA VAL A 29 28.39 24.71 7.05
C VAL A 29 27.89 26.16 7.05
N ASP A 30 28.59 27.05 6.37
CA ASP A 30 28.30 28.50 6.38
C ASP A 30 27.00 28.84 5.64
N ARG A 31 26.65 28.07 4.60
CA ARG A 31 25.40 28.24 3.83
C ARG A 31 24.18 27.60 4.51
N ASP A 32 24.37 26.78 5.55
CA ASP A 32 23.27 26.11 6.24
C ASP A 32 22.56 27.03 7.23
N THR A 33 21.46 27.64 6.78
CA THR A 33 20.65 28.55 7.60
C THR A 33 19.58 27.83 8.44
N ARG A 34 19.54 26.50 8.44
CA ARG A 34 18.50 25.73 9.13
C ARG A 34 18.72 25.72 10.64
N SER A 35 17.61 25.78 11.38
CA SER A 35 17.60 25.58 12.83
C SER A 35 18.00 24.14 13.20
N GLN A 36 18.40 23.93 14.46
CA GLN A 36 18.70 22.58 14.96
C GLN A 36 17.53 21.60 14.78
N ALA A 37 16.29 22.06 14.96
CA ALA A 37 15.11 21.22 14.78
C ALA A 37 14.92 20.78 13.33
N GLN A 38 15.13 21.68 12.36
CA GLN A 38 15.08 21.36 10.93
C GLN A 38 16.21 20.40 10.54
N ARG A 39 17.44 20.62 11.02
CA ARG A 39 18.55 19.68 10.79
C ARG A 39 18.27 18.31 11.39
N ASN A 40 17.69 18.25 12.60
CA ASN A 40 17.30 16.98 13.22
C ASN A 40 16.25 16.24 12.40
N HIS A 41 15.26 16.96 11.87
CA HIS A 41 14.25 16.42 10.96
C HIS A 41 14.90 15.82 9.70
N ASP A 42 15.74 16.60 9.02
CA ASP A 42 16.37 16.17 7.76
C ASP A 42 17.35 15.02 7.98
N GLY A 43 18.12 15.07 9.07
CA GLY A 43 19.03 13.98 9.46
C GLY A 43 18.30 12.69 9.83
N LEU A 44 17.14 12.78 10.49
CA LEU A 44 16.29 11.62 10.74
C LEU A 44 15.72 11.07 9.42
N LEU A 45 15.23 11.94 8.54
CA LEU A 45 14.69 11.56 7.23
C LEU A 45 15.76 10.86 6.37
N ALA A 46 16.98 11.41 6.32
CA ALA A 46 18.10 10.82 5.61
C ALA A 46 18.49 9.44 6.18
N GLY A 47 18.57 9.32 7.52
CA GLY A 47 18.86 8.04 8.18
C GLY A 47 17.81 6.97 7.89
N LEU A 48 16.52 7.32 7.96
CA LEU A 48 15.42 6.40 7.65
C LEU A 48 15.40 6.00 6.17
N ARG A 49 15.70 6.92 5.25
CA ARG A 49 15.86 6.60 3.82
C ARG A 49 17.00 5.63 3.59
N GLY A 50 18.18 5.89 4.17
CA GLY A 50 19.33 4.99 4.08
C GLY A 50 18.99 3.58 4.59
N LEU A 51 18.29 3.49 5.72
CA LEU A 51 17.84 2.22 6.29
C LEU A 51 16.83 1.49 5.37
N LEU A 52 15.85 2.20 4.81
CA LEU A 52 14.87 1.62 3.88
C LEU A 52 15.53 1.15 2.57
N CYS A 53 16.55 1.87 2.10
CA CYS A 53 17.29 1.55 0.88
C CYS A 53 18.39 0.50 1.08
N SER A 54 18.74 0.13 2.32
CA SER A 54 19.86 -0.78 2.59
C SER A 54 19.57 -2.22 2.13
N GLY A 55 18.29 -2.60 2.09
CA GLY A 55 17.87 -3.97 1.78
C GLY A 55 17.93 -4.94 2.97
N ASP A 56 18.38 -4.48 4.15
CA ASP A 56 18.66 -5.35 5.31
C ASP A 56 17.49 -5.47 6.30
N LEU A 57 16.38 -4.75 6.05
CA LEU A 57 15.19 -4.79 6.91
C LEU A 57 14.38 -6.09 6.80
N GLY A 58 14.83 -7.04 5.98
CA GLY A 58 14.17 -8.31 5.77
C GLY A 58 12.85 -8.16 5.02
N ARG A 59 11.83 -8.93 5.43
CA ARG A 59 10.55 -9.01 4.72
C ARG A 59 9.37 -8.84 5.66
N HIS A 60 8.39 -8.07 5.21
CA HIS A 60 7.10 -7.92 5.85
C HIS A 60 6.01 -8.52 4.96
N ASN A 61 5.29 -9.53 5.47
CA ASN A 61 4.29 -10.30 4.72
C ASN A 61 4.81 -10.70 3.33
N GLY A 62 6.05 -11.20 3.22
CA GLY A 62 6.62 -11.68 1.95
C GLY A 62 7.01 -10.61 0.92
N LEU A 63 6.86 -9.32 1.22
CA LEU A 63 7.50 -8.23 0.47
C LEU A 63 8.75 -7.76 1.24
N PRO A 64 9.81 -7.28 0.57
CA PRO A 64 10.81 -6.46 1.24
C PRO A 64 10.12 -5.31 1.98
N VAL A 65 10.71 -4.82 3.08
CA VAL A 65 10.18 -3.63 3.77
C VAL A 65 10.22 -2.46 2.79
N SER A 66 9.08 -2.13 2.21
CA SER A 66 8.94 -1.16 1.13
C SER A 66 7.62 -0.42 1.27
N ILE A 67 7.61 0.85 0.85
CA ILE A 67 6.38 1.63 0.79
C ILE A 67 5.69 1.28 -0.53
N VAL A 68 4.52 0.64 -0.45
CA VAL A 68 3.66 0.42 -1.61
C VAL A 68 2.68 1.59 -1.67
N VAL A 69 2.64 2.28 -2.80
CA VAL A 69 1.74 3.40 -3.03
C VAL A 69 0.90 3.14 -4.27
N THR A 70 -0.38 3.46 -4.21
CA THR A 70 -1.33 3.33 -5.33
C THR A 70 -1.96 4.69 -5.63
N THR A 71 -2.07 5.03 -6.91
CA THR A 71 -2.79 6.22 -7.39
C THR A 71 -3.42 5.91 -8.75
N THR A 72 -4.23 6.82 -9.28
CA THR A 72 -4.81 6.68 -10.63
C THR A 72 -3.84 7.21 -11.68
N LEU A 73 -3.93 6.69 -12.91
CA LEU A 73 -3.13 7.22 -14.03
C LEU A 73 -3.46 8.70 -14.28
N LYS A 74 -4.74 9.08 -14.16
CA LYS A 74 -5.22 10.46 -14.30
C LYS A 74 -4.53 11.40 -13.31
N ASP A 75 -4.51 11.06 -12.03
CA ASP A 75 -3.89 11.88 -10.98
C ASP A 75 -2.38 11.99 -11.20
N LEU A 76 -1.73 10.87 -11.54
CA LEU A 76 -0.30 10.85 -11.81
C LEU A 76 0.07 11.71 -13.03
N GLN A 77 -0.69 11.63 -14.12
CA GLN A 77 -0.49 12.45 -15.34
C GLN A 77 -0.75 13.93 -15.09
N ALA A 78 -1.74 14.26 -14.27
CA ALA A 78 -2.04 15.64 -13.88
C ALA A 78 -1.03 16.20 -12.86
N ALA A 79 -0.14 15.37 -12.31
CA ALA A 79 0.70 15.69 -11.16
C ALA A 79 -0.08 16.32 -9.98
N ALA A 80 -1.35 15.90 -9.83
CA ALA A 80 -2.30 16.46 -8.89
C ALA A 80 -3.10 15.35 -8.21
N GLY A 81 -3.74 15.67 -7.07
CA GLY A 81 -4.48 14.69 -6.29
C GLY A 81 -3.63 14.02 -5.20
N LYS A 82 -4.04 12.82 -4.80
CA LYS A 82 -3.47 12.09 -3.65
C LYS A 82 -3.23 10.64 -4.01
N ALA A 83 -2.26 10.05 -3.35
CA ALA A 83 -1.93 8.64 -3.45
C ALA A 83 -2.17 7.94 -2.12
N HIS A 84 -2.49 6.64 -2.16
CA HIS A 84 -2.76 5.82 -0.98
C HIS A 84 -1.56 4.92 -0.69
N THR A 85 -1.03 4.98 0.52
CA THR A 85 -0.01 4.03 0.97
C THR A 85 -0.69 2.73 1.41
N GLY A 86 0.01 1.59 1.31
CA GLY A 86 -0.51 0.32 1.84
C GLY A 86 -0.68 0.31 3.37
N GLY A 87 -0.18 1.35 4.07
CA GLY A 87 -0.44 1.60 5.48
C GLY A 87 -1.73 2.38 5.77
N GLY A 88 -2.46 2.81 4.73
CA GLY A 88 -3.72 3.55 4.85
C GLY A 88 -3.59 5.07 4.88
N SER A 89 -2.37 5.61 4.83
CA SER A 89 -2.15 7.07 4.80
C SER A 89 -2.31 7.64 3.38
N LEU A 90 -2.68 8.92 3.30
CA LEU A 90 -2.68 9.69 2.07
C LEU A 90 -1.35 10.40 1.88
N LEU A 91 -0.86 10.41 0.65
CA LEU A 91 0.36 11.07 0.23
C LEU A 91 0.04 12.12 -0.83
N PRO A 92 0.51 13.37 -0.71
CA PRO A 92 0.42 14.35 -1.79
C PRO A 92 1.12 13.86 -3.06
N MET A 93 0.61 14.22 -4.24
CA MET A 93 1.22 13.79 -5.50
C MET A 93 2.69 14.25 -5.65
N SER A 94 3.03 15.44 -5.14
CA SER A 94 4.41 15.94 -5.12
C SER A 94 5.35 15.02 -4.34
N ASP A 95 4.90 14.50 -3.19
CA ASP A 95 5.67 13.54 -2.40
C ASP A 95 5.75 12.17 -3.07
N LEU A 96 4.67 11.73 -3.75
CA LEU A 96 4.72 10.50 -4.54
C LEU A 96 5.77 10.61 -5.63
N ILE A 97 5.74 11.68 -6.44
CA ILE A 97 6.69 11.90 -7.54
C ILE A 97 8.13 11.94 -7.00
N ARG A 98 8.34 12.60 -5.87
CA ARG A 98 9.65 12.66 -5.20
C ARG A 98 10.12 11.30 -4.69
N LEU A 99 9.23 10.44 -4.20
CA LEU A 99 9.57 9.07 -3.79
C LEU A 99 9.75 8.14 -5.00
N ALA A 100 9.03 8.38 -6.09
CA ALA A 100 9.02 7.58 -7.29
C ALA A 100 10.39 7.58 -7.99
N SER A 101 11.19 8.66 -7.90
CA SER A 101 12.52 8.75 -8.51
C SER A 101 13.49 7.63 -8.08
N HIS A 102 13.27 7.02 -6.91
CA HIS A 102 14.06 5.91 -6.38
C HIS A 102 13.24 4.62 -6.21
N ALA A 103 12.03 4.56 -6.77
CA ALA A 103 11.10 3.46 -6.56
C ALA A 103 11.17 2.41 -7.68
N ASN A 104 10.77 1.18 -7.33
CA ASN A 104 10.41 0.16 -8.31
C ASN A 104 8.96 0.40 -8.75
N HIS A 105 8.78 0.74 -10.03
CA HIS A 105 7.48 1.03 -10.60
C HIS A 105 6.79 -0.26 -11.07
N TYR A 106 5.53 -0.45 -10.66
CA TYR A 106 4.68 -1.55 -11.10
C TYR A 106 3.43 -0.98 -11.75
N LEU A 107 3.11 -1.43 -12.96
CA LEU A 107 1.82 -1.16 -13.59
C LEU A 107 0.86 -2.31 -13.27
N ALA A 108 -0.24 -2.00 -12.59
CA ALA A 108 -1.32 -2.94 -12.32
C ALA A 108 -2.52 -2.60 -13.23
N LEU A 109 -2.90 -3.52 -14.11
CA LEU A 109 -4.02 -3.37 -15.02
C LEU A 109 -5.21 -4.19 -14.54
N PHE A 110 -6.37 -3.54 -14.50
CA PHE A 110 -7.64 -4.13 -14.09
C PHE A 110 -8.69 -3.95 -15.18
N ASP A 111 -9.49 -4.98 -15.43
CA ASP A 111 -10.67 -4.96 -16.26
C ASP A 111 -11.91 -5.10 -15.37
N HIS A 112 -12.71 -4.04 -15.25
CA HIS A 112 -13.87 -3.95 -14.34
C HIS A 112 -13.59 -4.51 -12.92
N GLY A 113 -12.43 -4.16 -12.35
CA GLY A 113 -12.01 -4.59 -11.00
C GLY A 113 -11.38 -5.98 -10.92
N LYS A 114 -11.24 -6.72 -12.03
CA LYS A 114 -10.52 -8.00 -12.11
C LYS A 114 -9.12 -7.78 -12.62
N ALA A 115 -8.12 -8.43 -12.02
CA ALA A 115 -6.78 -8.40 -12.57
C ALA A 115 -6.74 -9.24 -13.85
N LEU A 116 -6.10 -8.74 -14.92
CA LEU A 116 -6.13 -9.35 -16.25
C LEU A 116 -5.73 -10.85 -16.22
N ALA A 117 -4.68 -11.20 -15.47
CA ALA A 117 -4.38 -12.57 -15.01
C ALA A 117 -3.06 -12.61 -14.24
N LEU A 118 -3.00 -13.31 -13.10
CA LEU A 118 -1.73 -13.68 -12.44
C LEU A 118 -1.90 -14.92 -11.56
N TYR A 119 -1.22 -16.00 -11.92
CA TYR A 119 -1.35 -17.33 -11.29
C TYR A 119 -0.01 -17.86 -10.77
N HIS A 120 -0.04 -18.68 -9.71
CA HIS A 120 1.08 -19.58 -9.40
C HIS A 120 0.65 -20.83 -8.59
N SER A 121 1.51 -21.84 -8.54
CA SER A 121 1.27 -23.17 -7.94
C SER A 121 1.61 -23.30 -6.46
N LYS A 122 2.14 -22.24 -5.83
CA LYS A 122 2.49 -22.24 -4.40
C LYS A 122 1.27 -21.79 -3.58
N ARG A 123 1.20 -22.23 -2.32
CA ARG A 123 0.13 -21.81 -1.40
C ARG A 123 0.18 -20.32 -1.06
N LEU A 124 1.38 -19.74 -0.90
CA LEU A 124 1.54 -18.35 -0.47
C LEU A 124 1.62 -17.41 -1.67
N ALA A 125 0.77 -16.38 -1.67
CA ALA A 125 0.75 -15.36 -2.71
C ALA A 125 2.13 -14.74 -2.97
N CYS A 126 2.49 -14.64 -4.25
CA CYS A 126 3.76 -14.05 -4.67
C CYS A 126 3.76 -12.52 -4.47
N PRO A 127 4.94 -11.87 -4.50
CA PRO A 127 5.06 -10.41 -4.37
C PRO A 127 4.13 -9.63 -5.31
N ALA A 128 4.08 -9.99 -6.59
CA ALA A 128 3.24 -9.33 -7.58
C ALA A 128 1.73 -9.46 -7.27
N GLN A 129 1.28 -10.61 -6.79
CA GLN A 129 -0.12 -10.78 -6.36
C GLN A 129 -0.44 -9.93 -5.13
N ARG A 130 0.50 -9.80 -4.19
CA ARG A 130 0.30 -8.94 -3.02
C ARG A 130 0.23 -7.46 -3.41
N ILE A 131 1.10 -7.00 -4.31
CA ILE A 131 1.04 -5.64 -4.86
C ILE A 131 -0.30 -5.38 -5.57
N MET A 132 -0.76 -6.34 -6.39
CA MET A 132 -2.08 -6.28 -7.03
C MET A 132 -3.22 -6.14 -6.00
N LEU A 133 -3.18 -6.92 -4.92
CA LEU A 133 -4.17 -6.84 -3.85
C LEU A 133 -4.08 -5.52 -3.06
N PHE A 134 -2.88 -4.94 -2.88
CA PHE A 134 -2.73 -3.64 -2.24
C PHE A 134 -3.36 -2.53 -3.10
N ALA A 135 -3.17 -2.60 -4.42
CA ALA A 135 -3.79 -1.66 -5.34
C ALA A 135 -5.32 -1.82 -5.40
N LYS A 136 -5.80 -3.07 -5.40
CA LYS A 136 -7.21 -3.40 -5.55
C LYS A 136 -8.03 -3.24 -4.27
N ASP A 137 -7.62 -3.87 -3.17
CA ASP A 137 -8.42 -3.99 -1.95
C ASP A 137 -8.08 -2.87 -0.94
N ARG A 138 -6.85 -2.33 -0.99
CA ARG A 138 -6.29 -1.25 -0.12
C ARG A 138 -6.32 -1.51 1.41
N GLY A 139 -7.01 -2.55 1.87
CA GLY A 139 -7.10 -3.00 3.25
C GLY A 139 -8.00 -4.21 3.40
N CYS A 140 -8.42 -4.51 4.63
CA CYS A 140 -9.26 -5.66 4.91
C CYS A 140 -10.62 -5.54 4.20
N THR A 141 -11.02 -6.56 3.46
CA THR A 141 -12.29 -6.52 2.70
C THR A 141 -13.53 -6.87 3.53
N LYS A 142 -13.35 -7.22 4.82
CA LYS A 142 -14.46 -7.51 5.72
C LYS A 142 -15.27 -6.24 5.98
N PRO A 143 -16.61 -6.26 5.79
CA PRO A 143 -17.46 -5.09 6.06
C PRO A 143 -17.21 -4.48 7.43
N GLY A 144 -16.90 -3.17 7.45
CA GLY A 144 -16.69 -2.39 8.66
C GLY A 144 -15.27 -2.46 9.26
N CYS A 145 -14.35 -3.21 8.66
CA CYS A 145 -12.95 -3.23 9.10
C CYS A 145 -12.18 -2.07 8.46
N ASP A 146 -11.32 -1.41 9.23
CA ASP A 146 -10.44 -0.33 8.78
C ASP A 146 -8.96 -0.75 8.69
N ALA A 147 -8.66 -2.02 8.96
CA ALA A 147 -7.29 -2.52 8.97
C ALA A 147 -6.63 -2.33 7.59
N PRO A 148 -5.47 -1.64 7.52
CA PRO A 148 -4.83 -1.34 6.24
C PRO A 148 -4.22 -2.59 5.59
N ALA A 149 -3.80 -2.46 4.33
CA ALA A 149 -3.23 -3.56 3.58
C ALA A 149 -1.98 -4.16 4.25
N TYR A 150 -1.14 -3.33 4.90
CA TYR A 150 0.01 -3.81 5.66
C TYR A 150 -0.39 -4.72 6.83
N HIS A 151 -1.54 -4.48 7.46
CA HIS A 151 -2.04 -5.32 8.55
C HIS A 151 -2.93 -6.47 8.06
N SER A 152 -2.97 -6.69 6.74
CA SER A 152 -3.78 -7.70 6.09
C SER A 152 -2.95 -8.82 5.50
N GLN A 153 -3.51 -10.03 5.61
CA GLN A 153 -3.00 -11.24 5.01
C GLN A 153 -3.75 -11.51 3.71
N VAL A 154 -3.13 -12.30 2.83
CA VAL A 154 -3.81 -12.77 1.62
C VAL A 154 -4.71 -13.96 1.99
N HIS A 155 -6.00 -13.78 1.79
CA HIS A 155 -7.05 -14.76 2.01
C HIS A 155 -7.49 -15.38 0.68
N HIS A 156 -7.54 -16.71 0.62
CA HIS A 156 -8.13 -17.42 -0.51
C HIS A 156 -9.65 -17.42 -0.36
N VAL A 157 -10.34 -16.80 -1.33
CA VAL A 157 -11.80 -16.68 -1.32
C VAL A 157 -12.46 -18.06 -1.39
N ARG A 158 -11.96 -18.92 -2.29
CA ARG A 158 -12.15 -20.39 -2.20
C ARG A 158 -10.88 -21.00 -1.63
N GLY A 159 -11.01 -21.70 -0.50
CA GLY A 159 -9.86 -22.20 0.24
C GLY A 159 -8.88 -22.99 -0.64
N TRP A 160 -7.58 -22.81 -0.41
CA TRP A 160 -6.52 -23.45 -1.20
C TRP A 160 -6.68 -24.99 -1.29
N ALA A 161 -7.14 -25.64 -0.21
CA ALA A 161 -7.39 -27.08 -0.21
C ALA A 161 -8.41 -27.53 -1.26
N ALA A 162 -9.33 -26.65 -1.67
CA ALA A 162 -10.33 -26.94 -2.69
C ALA A 162 -9.82 -26.71 -4.13
N THR A 163 -8.88 -25.77 -4.32
CA THR A 163 -8.46 -25.34 -5.67
C THR A 163 -7.05 -25.76 -6.05
N GLY A 164 -6.16 -26.01 -5.07
CA GLY A 164 -4.74 -26.26 -5.25
C GLY A 164 -3.97 -25.09 -5.91
N ARG A 165 -4.60 -23.92 -6.07
CA ARG A 165 -4.09 -22.80 -6.88
C ARG A 165 -4.23 -21.48 -6.13
N THR A 166 -3.29 -20.58 -6.40
CA THR A 166 -3.32 -19.20 -5.90
C THR A 166 -3.51 -18.29 -7.10
N ASP A 167 -4.78 -18.00 -7.40
CA ASP A 167 -5.25 -17.17 -8.52
C ASP A 167 -5.63 -15.80 -8.00
N ILE A 168 -5.02 -14.73 -8.51
CA ILE A 168 -5.29 -13.35 -8.08
C ILE A 168 -6.78 -12.98 -8.04
N ASN A 169 -7.58 -13.52 -8.94
CA ASN A 169 -9.02 -13.25 -8.99
C ASN A 169 -9.82 -13.99 -7.92
N ASP A 170 -9.21 -14.97 -7.24
CA ASP A 170 -9.75 -15.73 -6.11
C ASP A 170 -9.04 -15.39 -4.79
N LEU A 171 -8.31 -14.27 -4.75
CA LEU A 171 -7.65 -13.76 -3.55
C LEU A 171 -8.27 -12.44 -3.08
N THR A 172 -8.06 -12.15 -1.81
CA THR A 172 -8.43 -10.88 -1.19
C THR A 172 -7.58 -10.59 0.03
N LEU A 173 -7.63 -9.36 0.54
CA LEU A 173 -7.04 -8.99 1.82
C LEU A 173 -8.02 -9.22 2.97
N ALA A 174 -7.52 -9.80 4.06
CA ALA A 174 -8.21 -9.92 5.34
C ALA A 174 -7.22 -9.70 6.49
N CYS A 175 -7.57 -8.91 7.50
CA CYS A 175 -6.74 -8.77 8.69
C CYS A 175 -6.61 -10.11 9.44
N GLY A 176 -5.61 -10.26 10.31
CA GLY A 176 -5.40 -11.54 11.01
C GLY A 176 -6.59 -12.01 11.85
N ILE A 177 -7.43 -11.10 12.33
CA ILE A 177 -8.65 -11.42 13.07
C ILE A 177 -9.74 -11.93 12.11
N ASP A 178 -10.00 -11.17 11.03
CA ASP A 178 -11.05 -11.49 10.07
C ASP A 178 -10.71 -12.71 9.20
N ASN A 179 -9.44 -12.92 8.88
CA ASN A 179 -8.97 -14.09 8.13
C ASN A 179 -9.37 -15.40 8.85
N ARG A 180 -9.24 -15.43 10.18
CA ARG A 180 -9.62 -16.58 11.03
C ARG A 180 -11.14 -16.79 11.11
N LEU A 181 -11.97 -15.83 10.70
CA LEU A 181 -13.41 -16.02 10.69
C LEU A 181 -13.86 -17.07 9.66
N ALA A 182 -13.05 -17.34 8.63
CA ALA A 182 -13.29 -18.42 7.69
C ALA A 182 -13.37 -19.79 8.39
N GLU A 183 -12.60 -19.98 9.46
CA GLU A 183 -12.63 -21.19 10.30
C GLU A 183 -13.84 -21.21 11.26
N LYS A 184 -14.54 -20.08 11.42
CA LYS A 184 -15.70 -19.90 12.30
C LYS A 184 -17.01 -19.82 11.54
N GLY A 185 -17.08 -20.41 10.34
CA GLY A 185 -18.29 -20.52 9.55
C GLY A 185 -18.62 -19.30 8.68
N TRP A 186 -17.76 -18.29 8.62
CA TRP A 186 -17.89 -17.25 7.60
C TRP A 186 -17.43 -17.77 6.25
N ARG A 187 -18.10 -17.35 5.18
CA ARG A 187 -17.72 -17.67 3.80
C ARG A 187 -17.42 -16.41 3.03
N THR A 188 -16.52 -16.51 2.07
CA THR A 188 -16.20 -15.43 1.14
C THR A 188 -16.56 -15.84 -0.28
N ARG A 189 -17.01 -14.89 -1.10
CA ARG A 189 -17.12 -15.08 -2.56
C ARG A 189 -16.78 -13.79 -3.31
N LYS A 190 -16.41 -13.89 -4.58
CA LYS A 190 -16.29 -12.72 -5.47
C LYS A 190 -17.62 -12.46 -6.16
N ASN A 191 -18.07 -11.21 -6.20
CA ASN A 191 -19.23 -10.82 -7.00
C ASN A 191 -18.84 -10.51 -8.45
N ALA A 192 -19.81 -10.13 -9.30
CA ALA A 192 -19.58 -9.84 -10.72
C ALA A 192 -18.55 -8.71 -10.95
N ARG A 193 -18.50 -7.74 -10.03
CA ARG A 193 -17.55 -6.60 -10.01
C ARG A 193 -16.17 -6.94 -9.44
N GLY A 194 -15.97 -8.20 -9.03
CA GLY A 194 -14.72 -8.66 -8.44
C GLY A 194 -14.48 -8.22 -6.99
N ASP A 195 -15.47 -7.63 -6.32
CA ASP A 195 -15.41 -7.33 -4.89
C ASP A 195 -15.62 -8.60 -4.06
N THR A 196 -15.01 -8.64 -2.88
CA THR A 196 -15.19 -9.75 -1.93
C THR A 196 -16.43 -9.51 -1.08
N GLU A 197 -17.35 -10.46 -1.14
CA GLU A 197 -18.50 -10.56 -0.26
C GLU A 197 -18.20 -11.51 0.90
N TRP A 198 -18.44 -11.03 2.12
CA TRP A 198 -18.34 -11.80 3.36
C TRP A 198 -19.73 -12.20 3.84
N ILE A 199 -19.99 -13.50 3.85
CA ILE A 199 -21.27 -14.11 4.19
C ILE A 199 -21.15 -14.70 5.60
N PRO A 200 -21.91 -14.19 6.58
CA PRO A 200 -21.95 -14.72 7.95
C PRO A 200 -22.59 -16.12 7.97
N PRO A 201 -22.35 -16.91 9.04
CA PRO A 201 -23.20 -18.05 9.34
C PRO A 201 -24.63 -17.58 9.66
N ALA A 202 -25.65 -18.42 9.42
CA ALA A 202 -27.07 -18.04 9.46
C ALA A 202 -27.50 -17.34 10.77
N HIS A 203 -26.98 -17.79 11.92
CA HIS A 203 -27.30 -17.20 13.22
C HIS A 203 -26.69 -15.81 13.46
N LEU A 204 -25.73 -15.38 12.63
CA LEU A 204 -25.14 -14.04 12.62
C LEU A 204 -25.61 -13.21 11.43
N ASP A 205 -26.52 -13.72 10.60
CA ASP A 205 -27.04 -12.99 9.46
C ASP A 205 -28.23 -12.12 9.85
N ARG A 206 -28.03 -10.81 9.82
CA ARG A 206 -29.00 -9.79 10.24
C ARG A 206 -29.23 -8.73 9.16
N GLY A 207 -28.90 -9.03 7.90
CA GLY A 207 -29.02 -8.09 6.79
C GLY A 207 -27.88 -7.07 6.69
N GLN A 208 -26.75 -7.30 7.36
CA GLN A 208 -25.57 -6.44 7.27
C GLN A 208 -24.95 -6.42 5.85
N PRO A 209 -24.24 -5.34 5.48
CA PRO A 209 -23.49 -5.28 4.23
C PRO A 209 -22.54 -6.46 4.03
N ARG A 210 -22.33 -6.86 2.77
CA ARG A 210 -21.45 -7.97 2.41
C ARG A 210 -20.06 -7.52 1.95
N THR A 211 -19.93 -6.30 1.47
CA THR A 211 -18.67 -5.71 0.99
C THR A 211 -18.18 -4.60 1.92
N ASN A 212 -16.88 -4.34 1.91
CA ASN A 212 -16.29 -3.21 2.66
C ASN A 212 -15.97 -2.03 1.74
N PRO A 213 -16.68 -0.91 1.85
CA PRO A 213 -16.38 0.26 1.04
C PRO A 213 -15.37 1.23 1.72
N TYR A 214 -14.96 0.97 2.96
CA TYR A 214 -14.12 1.89 3.76
C TYR A 214 -12.85 2.33 3.04
N HIS A 215 -12.16 1.41 2.36
CA HIS A 215 -10.90 1.71 1.66
C HIS A 215 -11.09 2.32 0.26
N HIS A 216 -12.34 2.47 -0.19
CA HIS A 216 -12.71 3.01 -1.49
C HIS A 216 -13.80 4.09 -1.39
N PRO A 217 -13.57 5.18 -0.63
CA PRO A 217 -14.55 6.25 -0.47
C PRO A 217 -14.92 6.91 -1.81
N GLU A 218 -14.03 6.88 -2.80
CA GLU A 218 -14.28 7.42 -4.14
C GLU A 218 -15.50 6.78 -4.84
N ARG A 219 -15.86 5.53 -4.49
CA ARG A 219 -17.01 4.83 -5.07
C ARG A 219 -18.36 5.45 -4.69
N PHE A 220 -18.37 6.31 -3.67
CA PHE A 220 -19.56 7.08 -3.27
C PHE A 220 -19.57 8.49 -3.83
N LEU A 221 -18.44 8.96 -4.37
CA LEU A 221 -18.24 10.33 -4.84
C LEU A 221 -18.31 10.43 -6.37
N SER A 222 -18.29 9.30 -7.08
CA SER A 222 -18.56 9.26 -8.51
C SER A 222 -20.05 9.47 -8.76
N ASP A 223 -20.44 10.67 -9.15
CA ASP A 223 -21.74 10.97 -9.72
C ASP A 223 -21.93 10.12 -10.99
N GLY A 224 -22.78 9.09 -10.90
CA GLY A 224 -23.68 8.58 -11.95
C GLY A 224 -23.21 8.20 -13.37
N ASP A 225 -22.03 8.58 -13.87
CA ASP A 225 -21.77 8.58 -15.33
C ASP A 225 -21.12 7.31 -15.89
N ASP A 226 -20.63 6.40 -15.04
CA ASP A 226 -19.99 5.14 -15.49
C ASP A 226 -20.87 3.89 -15.28
N ALA A 227 -22.15 4.07 -14.94
CA ALA A 227 -23.11 2.96 -14.93
C ALA A 227 -23.65 2.73 -16.34
N GLU A 228 -22.86 2.10 -17.21
CA GLU A 228 -23.45 1.49 -18.42
C GLU A 228 -24.51 0.45 -17.98
N PRO A 229 -25.74 0.53 -18.51
CA PRO A 229 -26.80 -0.40 -18.14
C PRO A 229 -26.47 -1.79 -18.70
N VAL A 230 -26.63 -2.80 -17.84
CA VAL A 230 -26.57 -4.22 -18.20
C VAL A 230 -27.83 -4.63 -18.97
#